data_AF-A0A6B3EJ99-F1
#
_entry.id   AF-A0A6B3EJ99-F1
#
_cell.length_a   1.000
_cell.length_b   1.000
_cell.length_c   1.000
_cell.angle_alpha   90.00
_cell.angle_beta   90.00
_cell.angle_gamma   90.00
#
_symmetry.space_group_name_H-M   'P 1'
#
loop_
_entity.id
_entity.type
_entity.pdbx_description
1 polymer ?
#
loop_
_entity_poly.entity_id
_entity_poly.type
_entity_poly.pdbx_seq_one_letter_code
_entity_poly.pdbx_strand_id
1 'polypeptide(L)'
;MSEMDPQIAAEYAELAALEEASAGGEPLPEGEYLPPPPGGWFPCPCCGHQTFGAQGEYEICEVCAWEDDISQLRDPWSGFGANHFSLVEAQENY
;
A
#
# COMPACT_ATOMS: atom_id res chain seq x y z
N MET A 1 38.73 -9.36 -26.38
CA MET A 1 37.80 -9.29 -25.25
C MET A 1 37.22 -7.90 -25.30
N SER A 2 36.09 -7.73 -25.98
CA SER A 2 35.55 -6.41 -26.31
C SER A 2 35.38 -5.59 -25.05
N GLU A 3 36.00 -4.42 -25.01
CA GLU A 3 35.86 -3.46 -23.92
C GLU A 3 34.37 -3.05 -23.85
N MET A 4 33.80 -3.08 -22.65
CA MET A 4 32.41 -2.67 -22.43
C MET A 4 32.31 -1.19 -22.80
N ASP A 5 31.33 -0.84 -23.65
CA ASP A 5 31.10 0.54 -24.03
C ASP A 5 30.89 1.41 -22.77
N PRO A 6 31.55 2.58 -22.66
CA PRO A 6 31.45 3.43 -21.48
C PRO A 6 30.02 3.89 -21.18
N GLN A 7 29.15 3.98 -22.19
CA GLN A 7 27.73 4.31 -22.01
C GLN A 7 26.97 3.15 -21.37
N ILE A 8 27.25 1.93 -21.81
CA ILE A 8 26.69 0.70 -21.24
C ILE A 8 27.14 0.54 -19.79
N ALA A 9 28.41 0.83 -19.49
CA ALA A 9 28.94 0.79 -18.13
C ALA A 9 28.25 1.81 -17.20
N ALA A 10 27.92 3.01 -17.70
CA ALA A 10 27.19 4.02 -16.93
C ALA A 10 25.74 3.60 -16.66
N GLU A 11 25.06 3.02 -17.65
CA GLU A 11 23.68 2.52 -17.50
C GLU A 11 23.61 1.38 -16.48
N TYR A 12 24.57 0.44 -16.50
CA TYR A 12 24.65 -0.62 -15.49
C TYR A 12 24.98 -0.09 -14.09
N ALA A 13 25.80 0.97 -13.98
CA ALA A 13 26.10 1.59 -12.69
C ALA A 13 24.87 2.31 -12.10
N GLU A 14 24.07 2.96 -12.95
CA GLU A 14 22.82 3.61 -12.54
C GLU A 14 21.77 2.59 -12.11
N LEU A 15 21.62 1.48 -12.86
CA LEU A 15 20.76 0.36 -12.48
C LEU A 15 21.19 -0.29 -11.16
N ALA A 16 22.49 -0.52 -10.96
CA ALA A 16 23.02 -1.07 -9.72
C ALA A 16 22.77 -0.13 -8.53
N ALA A 17 22.90 1.18 -8.71
CA ALA A 17 22.60 2.17 -7.67
C ALA A 17 21.10 2.21 -7.32
N LEU A 18 20.22 2.03 -8.31
CA LEU A 18 18.77 1.92 -8.09
C LEU A 18 18.39 0.60 -7.38
N GLU A 19 19.02 -0.52 -7.74
CA GLU A 19 18.85 -1.80 -7.06
C GLU A 19 19.34 -1.73 -5.61
N GLU A 20 20.50 -1.14 -5.35
CA GLU A 20 21.01 -0.90 -3.99
C GLU A 20 20.10 0.04 -3.18
N ALA A 21 19.58 1.11 -3.80
CA ALA A 21 18.62 2.00 -3.16
C ALA A 21 17.29 1.29 -2.84
N SER A 22 16.86 0.35 -3.68
CA SER A 22 15.67 -0.48 -3.45
C SER A 22 15.91 -1.59 -2.40
N ALA A 23 17.14 -2.12 -2.35
CA ALA A 23 17.59 -3.13 -1.37
C ALA A 23 17.82 -2.51 0.02
N GLY A 24 18.04 -1.19 0.07
CA GLY A 24 18.02 -0.37 1.28
C GLY A 24 16.61 -0.02 1.75
N GLY A 25 15.56 -0.68 1.25
CA GLY A 25 14.23 -0.61 1.84
C GLY A 25 14.37 -0.81 3.35
N GLU A 26 14.03 0.23 4.12
CA GLU A 26 13.93 0.12 5.57
C GLU A 26 13.16 -1.18 5.84
N PRO A 27 13.68 -2.08 6.70
CA PRO A 27 12.92 -3.28 7.02
C PRO A 27 11.58 -2.80 7.55
N LEU A 28 10.51 -3.02 6.77
CA LEU A 28 9.16 -2.91 7.31
C LEU A 28 9.18 -3.79 8.55
N PRO A 29 8.83 -3.26 9.75
CA PRO A 29 8.88 -4.05 10.95
C PRO A 29 8.13 -5.35 10.69
N GLU A 30 8.80 -6.49 10.90
CA GLU A 30 8.24 -7.81 10.64
C GLU A 30 6.90 -7.93 11.38
N GLY A 31 5.80 -7.80 10.64
CA GLY A 31 4.44 -7.72 11.17
C GLY A 31 4.08 -6.34 11.70
N GLU A 32 3.62 -5.45 10.82
CA GLU A 32 3.05 -4.15 11.21
C GLU A 32 1.67 -4.33 11.84
N TYR A 33 1.59 -4.89 13.04
CA TYR A 33 0.42 -4.66 13.88
C TYR A 33 0.45 -3.19 14.29
N LEU A 34 -0.25 -2.34 13.54
CA LEU A 34 -0.62 -1.02 14.03
C LEU A 34 -1.57 -1.27 15.22
N PRO A 35 -1.20 -0.89 16.45
CA PRO A 35 -2.11 -1.01 17.57
C PRO A 35 -3.29 -0.05 17.35
N PRO A 36 -4.53 -0.45 17.66
CA PRO A 36 -5.68 0.41 17.50
C PRO A 36 -5.52 1.70 18.33
N PRO A 37 -6.01 2.86 17.81
CA PRO A 37 -6.01 4.10 18.55
C PRO A 37 -6.80 3.97 19.87
N PRO A 38 -6.65 4.94 20.80
CA PRO A 38 -7.40 4.96 22.06
C PRO A 38 -8.92 4.92 21.79
N GLY A 39 -9.50 3.72 21.90
CA GLY A 39 -10.83 3.40 21.37
C GLY A 39 -10.96 1.94 20.94
N GLY A 40 -9.85 1.31 20.52
CA GLY A 40 -9.83 -0.12 20.20
C GLY A 40 -10.34 -0.46 18.79
N TRP A 41 -10.43 0.54 17.91
CA TRP A 41 -10.94 0.39 16.55
C TRP A 41 -10.18 1.28 15.57
N PHE A 42 -10.23 0.93 14.29
CA PHE A 42 -9.75 1.77 13.20
C PHE A 42 -10.93 2.33 12.39
N PRO A 43 -10.83 3.58 11.91
CA PRO A 43 -11.83 4.13 11.02
C PRO A 43 -11.74 3.45 9.64
N CYS A 44 -12.89 3.16 9.05
CA CYS A 44 -12.98 2.75 7.66
C CYS A 44 -12.40 3.86 6.76
N PRO A 45 -11.47 3.55 5.84
CA PRO A 45 -10.85 4.54 4.96
C PRO A 45 -11.87 5.14 3.98
N CYS A 46 -12.95 4.41 3.66
CA CYS A 46 -14.02 4.89 2.79
C CYS A 46 -14.96 5.85 3.54
N CYS A 47 -15.58 5.41 4.64
CA CYS A 47 -16.65 6.19 5.28
C CYS A 47 -16.27 6.93 6.57
N GLY A 48 -15.09 6.66 7.14
CA GLY A 48 -14.62 7.26 8.39
C GLY A 48 -15.26 6.71 9.68
N HIS A 49 -16.26 5.81 9.60
CA HIS A 49 -16.84 5.19 10.79
C HIS A 49 -15.88 4.19 11.44
N GLN A 50 -15.94 4.08 12.77
CA GLN A 50 -15.09 3.22 13.58
C GLN A 50 -15.57 1.76 13.51
N THR A 51 -15.11 1.01 12.50
CA THR A 51 -15.67 -0.33 12.19
C THR A 51 -14.67 -1.48 12.26
N PHE A 52 -13.37 -1.22 12.23
CA PHE A 52 -12.36 -2.28 12.11
C PHE A 52 -11.64 -2.57 13.43
N GLY A 53 -11.36 -3.84 13.71
CA GLY A 53 -10.54 -4.24 14.87
C GLY A 53 -9.04 -4.07 14.61
N ALA A 54 -8.62 -4.25 13.36
CA ALA A 54 -7.26 -4.06 12.89
C ALA A 54 -7.25 -3.45 11.47
N GLN A 55 -6.15 -2.81 11.08
CA GLN A 55 -5.95 -2.29 9.72
C GLN A 55 -5.27 -3.32 8.84
N GLY A 56 -5.73 -3.44 7.59
CA GLY A 56 -5.20 -4.34 6.58
C GLY A 56 -5.59 -5.80 6.75
N GLU A 57 -6.50 -6.12 7.66
CA GLU A 57 -6.93 -7.51 7.94
C GLU A 57 -8.13 -7.96 7.08
N TYR A 58 -8.39 -7.26 5.96
CA TYR A 58 -9.47 -7.58 5.02
C TYR A 58 -10.87 -7.59 5.66
N GLU A 59 -11.06 -6.83 6.75
CA GLU A 59 -12.36 -6.66 7.39
C GLU A 59 -13.30 -5.88 6.46
N ILE A 60 -14.59 -6.24 6.44
CA ILE A 60 -15.61 -5.54 5.64
C ILE A 60 -16.35 -4.56 6.55
N CYS A 61 -16.40 -3.30 6.14
CA CYS A 61 -17.09 -2.24 6.86
C CYS A 61 -18.60 -2.49 6.85
N GLU A 62 -19.20 -2.69 8.03
CA GLU A 62 -20.64 -2.90 8.15
C GLU A 62 -21.51 -1.68 7.76
N VAL A 63 -20.89 -0.52 7.59
CA VAL A 63 -21.57 0.74 7.23
C VAL A 63 -21.63 0.95 5.71
N CYS A 64 -20.50 0.86 5.03
CA CYS A 64 -20.41 1.16 3.60
C CYS A 64 -20.02 -0.03 2.72
N ALA A 65 -19.84 -1.22 3.30
CA ALA A 65 -19.42 -2.45 2.63
C ALA A 65 -18.03 -2.40 1.96
N TRP A 66 -17.20 -1.42 2.30
CA TRP A 66 -15.80 -1.38 1.89
C TRP A 66 -14.98 -2.47 2.59
N GLU A 67 -14.24 -3.27 1.84
CA GLU A 67 -13.27 -4.24 2.36
C GLU A 67 -11.89 -3.58 2.56
N ASP A 68 -11.27 -3.82 3.71
CA ASP A 68 -9.97 -3.26 4.09
C ASP A 68 -8.80 -3.93 3.36
N ASP A 69 -8.78 -3.78 2.03
CA ASP A 69 -7.77 -4.33 1.12
C ASP A 69 -6.50 -3.47 1.12
N ILE A 70 -5.38 -4.07 1.57
CA ILE A 70 -4.07 -3.43 1.62
C ILE A 70 -3.62 -2.91 0.23
N SER A 71 -4.00 -3.60 -0.85
CA SER A 71 -3.61 -3.19 -2.21
C SER A 71 -4.23 -1.84 -2.56
N GLN A 72 -5.53 -1.67 -2.31
CA GLN A 72 -6.26 -0.42 -2.52
C GLN A 72 -5.97 0.65 -1.45
N LEU A 73 -5.51 0.28 -0.26
CA LEU A 73 -4.94 1.24 0.69
C LEU A 73 -3.59 1.81 0.20
N ARG A 74 -2.75 0.95 -0.40
CA ARG A 74 -1.43 1.33 -0.93
C ARG A 74 -1.55 2.17 -2.21
N ASP A 75 -2.51 1.84 -3.07
CA ASP A 75 -2.85 2.61 -4.27
C ASP A 75 -4.34 2.99 -4.27
N PRO A 76 -4.71 4.14 -3.66
CA PRO A 76 -6.10 4.58 -3.51
C PRO A 76 -6.85 4.83 -4.82
N TRP A 77 -6.14 5.01 -5.94
CA TRP A 77 -6.72 5.22 -7.27
C TRP A 77 -6.86 3.91 -8.06
N SER A 78 -6.33 2.80 -7.53
CA SER A 78 -6.45 1.50 -8.18
C SER A 78 -7.91 1.04 -8.20
N GLY A 79 -8.46 0.91 -9.42
CA GLY A 79 -9.70 0.18 -9.68
C GLY A 79 -9.53 -1.34 -9.64
N PHE A 80 -8.34 -1.83 -9.29
CA PHE A 80 -8.05 -3.25 -9.07
C PHE A 80 -7.92 -3.52 -7.57
N GLY A 81 -8.58 -4.56 -7.07
CA GLY A 81 -8.59 -4.95 -5.67
C GLY A 81 -9.86 -5.75 -5.33
N ALA A 82 -10.15 -5.86 -4.03
CA ALA A 82 -11.35 -6.54 -3.54
C ALA A 82 -12.64 -5.72 -3.77
N ASN A 83 -12.53 -4.38 -3.81
CA ASN A 83 -13.67 -3.49 -3.95
C ASN A 83 -14.00 -3.21 -5.42
N HIS A 84 -15.28 -2.96 -5.70
CA HIS A 84 -15.77 -2.63 -7.05
C HIS A 84 -15.26 -1.29 -7.59
N PHE A 85 -14.90 -0.38 -6.69
CA PHE A 85 -14.40 0.96 -6.99
C PHE A 85 -13.03 1.15 -6.35
N SER A 86 -12.25 2.11 -6.86
CA SER A 86 -11.07 2.60 -6.14
C SER A 86 -11.47 3.25 -4.82
N LEU A 87 -10.51 3.40 -3.89
CA LEU A 87 -10.80 4.02 -2.59
C LEU A 87 -11.29 5.46 -2.77
N VAL A 88 -10.67 6.21 -3.69
CA VAL A 88 -11.06 7.59 -3.98
C VAL A 88 -12.49 7.64 -4.54
N GLU A 89 -12.83 6.79 -5.51
CA GLU A 89 -14.19 6.72 -6.05
C GLU A 89 -15.22 6.30 -4.99
N ALA A 90 -14.87 5.37 -4.10
CA ALA A 90 -15.76 4.95 -3.01
C ALA A 90 -16.01 6.09 -2.00
N GLN A 91 -14.97 6.85 -1.64
CA GLN A 91 -15.06 8.04 -0.78
C GLN A 91 -15.94 9.14 -1.41
N GLU A 92 -15.87 9.35 -2.73
CA GLU A 92 -16.71 10.32 -3.44
C GLU A 92 -18.19 9.91 -3.50
N ASN A 93 -18.48 8.61 -3.43
CA ASN A 93 -19.83 8.05 -3.53
C ASN A 93 -20.50 7.78 -2.16
N TYR A 94 -19.85 8.12 -1.04
CA TYR A 94 -20.33 7.94 0.32
C TYR A 94 -20.84 9.25 0.95
#